data_AF-A0A9D5K9Q7-F1
#
_entry.id   AF-A0A9D5K9Q7-F1
#
_cell.length_a   1.000
_cell.length_b   1.000
_cell.length_c   1.000
_cell.angle_alpha   90.00
_cell.angle_beta   90.00
_cell.angle_gamma   90.00
#
_symmetry.space_group_name_H-M   'P 1'
#
loop_
_entity.id
_entity.type
_entity.pdbx_description
1 polymer ?
#
loop_
_entity_poly.entity_id
_entity_poly.type
_entity_poly.pdbx_seq_one_letter_code
_entity_poly.pdbx_strand_id
1 'polypeptide(L)'
;MEQHIRRRAEERVERRFTFFAHLVIYLVINIGAFFVWFFVTNKGKGFPWFLILAGGWGVGLLAHFLSVFVFGKLREKMIDKEAAKLRKGMHESKSRTEGRGS
;
A
#
# COMPACT_ATOMS: atom_id res chain seq x y z
N MET A 1 0.20 -5.34 26.64
CA MET A 1 -0.74 -4.69 25.71
C MET A 1 -0.06 -3.66 24.81
N GLU A 2 0.87 -2.84 25.32
CA GLU A 2 1.54 -1.79 24.51
C GLU A 2 2.46 -2.31 23.38
N GLN A 3 3.14 -3.44 23.59
CA GLN A 3 4.05 -3.99 22.56
C GLN A 3 3.31 -4.46 21.28
N HIS A 4 2.06 -4.93 21.40
CA HIS A 4 1.26 -5.38 20.24
C HIS A 4 0.76 -4.22 19.38
N ILE A 5 0.64 -3.01 19.96
CA ILE A 5 0.20 -1.82 19.22
C ILE A 5 1.37 -1.23 18.41
N ARG A 6 2.59 -1.23 18.96
CA ARG A 6 3.80 -0.76 18.26
C ARG A 6 4.15 -1.60 17.03
N ARG A 7 4.13 -2.94 17.15
CA ARG A 7 4.38 -3.83 16.00
C ARG A 7 3.40 -3.62 14.84
N ARG A 8 2.13 -3.35 15.13
CA ARG A 8 1.09 -3.07 14.10
C ARG A 8 1.29 -1.72 13.41
N ALA A 9 1.98 -0.77 14.04
CA ALA A 9 2.32 0.51 13.42
C ALA A 9 3.56 0.37 12.52
N GLU A 10 4.58 -0.37 12.97
CA GLU A 10 5.84 -0.58 12.22
C GLU A 10 5.63 -1.38 10.92
N GLU A 11 4.86 -2.48 10.96
CA GLU A 11 4.60 -3.26 9.74
C GLU A 11 3.79 -2.49 8.67
N ARG A 12 3.10 -1.41 9.06
CA ARG A 12 2.37 -0.54 8.12
C ARG A 12 3.32 0.38 7.35
N VAL A 13 4.44 0.72 7.96
CA VAL A 13 5.44 1.62 7.40
C VAL A 13 6.38 0.84 6.47
N GLU A 14 6.82 -0.34 6.89
CA GLU A 14 7.74 -1.20 6.12
C GLU A 14 7.19 -1.61 4.75
N ARG A 15 5.91 -2.01 4.69
CA ARG A 15 5.25 -2.38 3.42
C ARG A 15 5.17 -1.22 2.42
N ARG A 16 5.16 0.02 2.90
CA ARG A 16 5.12 1.21 2.03
C ARG A 16 6.50 1.53 1.48
N PHE A 17 7.56 1.31 2.26
CA PHE A 17 8.93 1.58 1.85
C PHE A 17 9.39 0.69 0.70
N THR A 18 9.08 -0.61 0.75
CA THR A 18 9.44 -1.53 -0.34
C THR A 18 8.75 -1.13 -1.64
N PHE A 19 7.46 -0.78 -1.60
CA PHE A 19 6.74 -0.26 -2.78
C PHE A 19 7.39 1.02 -3.32
N PHE A 20 7.73 1.96 -2.43
CA PHE A 20 8.35 3.22 -2.83
C PHE A 20 9.72 3.01 -3.48
N ALA A 21 10.55 2.11 -2.95
CA ALA A 21 11.83 1.76 -3.54
C ALA A 21 11.66 1.21 -4.97
N HIS A 22 10.70 0.30 -5.18
CA HIS A 22 10.40 -0.24 -6.51
C HIS A 22 9.89 0.85 -7.46
N LEU A 23 9.03 1.76 -7.00
CA LEU A 23 8.54 2.89 -7.79
C LEU A 23 9.67 3.85 -8.19
N VAL A 24 10.57 4.17 -7.26
CA VAL A 24 11.72 5.06 -7.52
C VAL A 24 12.65 4.42 -8.55
N ILE A 25 13.01 3.15 -8.37
CA ILE A 25 13.85 2.42 -9.33
C ILE A 25 13.19 2.36 -10.70
N TYR A 26 11.88 2.07 -10.76
CA TYR A 26 11.12 2.07 -12.00
C TYR A 26 11.19 3.43 -12.69
N LEU A 27 11.00 4.53 -11.95
CA LEU A 27 11.06 5.87 -12.51
C LEU A 27 12.46 6.19 -13.06
N VAL A 28 13.51 5.87 -12.29
CA VAL A 28 14.91 6.09 -12.68
C VAL A 28 15.26 5.31 -13.96
N ILE A 29 14.89 4.02 -14.03
CA ILE A 29 15.15 3.18 -15.21
C ILE A 29 14.38 3.69 -16.43
N ASN A 30 13.10 4.04 -16.28
CA ASN A 30 12.29 4.53 -17.40
C ASN A 30 12.78 5.87 -17.94
N ILE A 31 13.13 6.81 -17.04
CA ILE A 31 13.71 8.10 -17.42
C ILE A 31 15.06 7.88 -18.11
N GLY A 32 15.93 7.04 -17.53
CA GLY A 32 17.21 6.69 -18.14
C GLY A 32 17.05 6.05 -19.53
N ALA A 33 16.12 5.09 -19.67
CA ALA A 33 15.83 4.43 -20.94
C ALA A 33 15.24 5.39 -21.98
N PHE A 34 14.39 6.34 -21.57
CA PHE A 34 13.89 7.40 -22.43
C PHE A 34 15.02 8.29 -22.97
N PHE A 35 15.93 8.73 -22.09
CA PHE A 35 17.09 9.53 -22.52
C PHE A 35 18.01 8.74 -23.44
N VAL A 36 18.33 7.48 -23.11
CA VAL A 36 19.12 6.60 -23.97
C VAL A 36 18.45 6.45 -25.34
N TRP A 37 17.16 6.17 -25.38
CA TRP A 37 16.43 6.06 -26.64
C TRP A 37 16.48 7.37 -27.44
N PHE A 38 16.26 8.52 -26.79
CA PHE A 38 16.25 9.83 -27.45
C PHE A 38 17.62 10.22 -28.01
N PHE A 39 18.70 10.03 -27.25
CA PHE A 39 20.05 10.43 -27.64
C PHE A 39 20.72 9.44 -28.58
N VAL A 40 20.52 8.13 -28.39
CA VAL A 40 21.14 7.08 -29.21
C VAL A 40 20.41 6.91 -30.53
N THR A 41 19.08 7.06 -30.53
CA THR A 41 18.27 6.75 -31.72
C THR A 41 17.98 8.01 -32.54
N ASN A 42 18.99 8.68 -33.10
CA ASN A 42 18.80 9.79 -34.07
C ASN A 42 17.64 10.77 -33.73
N LYS A 43 17.53 11.19 -32.45
CA LYS A 43 16.41 12.01 -31.90
C LYS A 43 15.03 11.33 -31.93
N GLY A 44 14.96 10.04 -31.59
CA GLY A 44 13.72 9.26 -31.53
C GLY A 44 13.31 8.56 -32.84
N LYS A 45 14.22 8.40 -33.81
CA LYS A 45 13.95 7.66 -35.05
C LYS A 45 14.16 6.16 -34.87
N GLY A 46 13.21 5.49 -34.22
CA GLY A 46 13.22 4.04 -34.10
C GLY A 46 12.14 3.52 -33.16
N PHE A 47 12.01 2.20 -33.07
CA PHE A 47 11.01 1.59 -32.20
C PHE A 47 11.30 1.91 -30.72
N PRO A 48 10.33 2.47 -29.97
CA PRO A 48 10.49 2.83 -28.57
C PRO A 48 10.44 1.59 -27.67
N TRP A 49 11.52 0.81 -27.69
CA TRP A 49 11.68 -0.42 -26.91
C TRP A 49 11.51 -0.20 -25.41
N PHE A 50 11.78 1.03 -24.92
CA PHE A 50 11.56 1.40 -23.53
C PHE A 50 10.08 1.25 -23.11
N LEU A 51 9.11 1.41 -24.03
CA LEU A 51 7.69 1.22 -23.73
C LEU A 51 7.34 -0.24 -23.42
N ILE A 52 8.06 -1.20 -24.00
CA ILE A 52 7.86 -2.62 -23.69
C ILE A 52 8.39 -2.92 -22.28
N LEU A 53 9.57 -2.41 -21.93
CA LEU A 53 10.08 -2.50 -20.56
C LEU A 53 9.14 -1.80 -19.56
N ALA A 54 8.72 -0.58 -19.90
CA ALA A 54 7.81 0.24 -19.10
C ALA A 54 6.47 -0.47 -18.88
N GLY A 55 5.88 -1.02 -19.95
CA GLY A 55 4.58 -1.67 -19.93
C GLY A 55 4.62 -3.01 -19.20
N GLY A 56 5.60 -3.86 -19.51
CA GLY A 56 5.71 -5.19 -18.89
C GLY A 56 5.88 -5.12 -17.37
N TRP A 57 6.74 -4.23 -16.89
CA TRP A 57 6.98 -4.06 -15.45
C TRP A 57 5.99 -3.09 -14.80
N GLY A 58 5.50 -2.10 -15.55
CA GLY A 58 4.56 -1.10 -15.06
C GLY A 58 3.22 -1.70 -14.63
N VAL A 59 2.72 -2.73 -15.32
CA VAL A 59 1.47 -3.41 -14.94
C VAL A 59 1.60 -4.11 -13.58
N GLY A 60 2.74 -4.78 -13.32
CA GLY A 60 3.00 -5.40 -12.02
C GLY A 60 3.10 -4.37 -10.89
N LEU A 61 3.73 -3.23 -11.16
CA LEU A 61 3.84 -2.13 -10.20
C LEU A 61 2.48 -1.49 -9.91
N LEU A 62 1.65 -1.31 -10.94
CA LEU A 62 0.29 -0.80 -10.81
C LEU A 62 -0.59 -1.74 -9.97
N ALA A 63 -0.50 -3.05 -10.22
CA ALA A 63 -1.20 -4.06 -9.43
C ALA A 63 -0.77 -4.04 -7.96
N HIS A 64 0.53 -3.90 -7.70
CA HIS A 64 1.05 -3.79 -6.33
C HIS A 64 0.60 -2.48 -5.66
N PHE A 65 0.60 -1.36 -6.39
CA PHE A 65 0.09 -0.08 -5.91
C PHE A 65 -1.39 -0.17 -5.51
N LEU A 66 -2.24 -0.73 -6.38
CA LEU A 66 -3.66 -0.95 -6.08
C LEU A 66 -3.82 -1.85 -4.86
N SER A 67 -3.01 -2.90 -4.72
CA SER A 67 -3.02 -3.77 -3.55
C SER A 67 -2.73 -2.99 -2.26
N VAL A 68 -1.65 -2.23 -2.22
CA VAL A 68 -1.26 -1.49 -1.01
C VAL A 68 -2.23 -0.35 -0.69
N PHE A 69 -2.67 0.40 -1.69
CA PHE A 69 -3.48 1.61 -1.48
C PHE A 69 -4.99 1.32 -1.32
N VAL A 70 -5.53 0.35 -2.07
CA VAL A 70 -6.95 -0.01 -2.03
C VAL A 70 -7.21 -1.07 -0.97
N PHE A 71 -6.50 -2.20 -0.99
CA PHE A 71 -6.71 -3.26 0.01
C PHE A 71 -6.23 -2.83 1.40
N GLY A 72 -5.18 -2.01 1.50
CA GLY A 72 -4.75 -1.43 2.77
C GLY A 72 -5.87 -0.63 3.45
N LYS A 73 -6.59 0.20 2.69
CA LYS A 73 -7.68 1.04 3.21
C LYS A 73 -8.94 0.23 3.53
N LEU A 74 -9.25 -0.78 2.73
CA LEU A 74 -10.35 -1.73 2.99
C LEU A 74 -10.11 -2.52 4.28
N ARG A 75 -8.88 -3.01 4.49
CA ARG A 75 -8.50 -3.75 5.68
C ARG A 75 -8.63 -2.90 6.94
N GLU A 76 -8.23 -1.64 6.87
CA GLU A 76 -8.36 -0.68 7.98
C GLU A 76 -9.83 -0.42 8.34
N LYS A 77 -10.71 -0.25 7.34
CA LYS A 77 -12.16 -0.13 7.55
C LYS A 77 -12.78 -1.35 8.22
N MET A 78 -12.33 -2.56 7.88
CA MET A 78 -12.82 -3.79 8.51
C MET A 78 -12.38 -3.90 9.97
N ILE A 79 -11.12 -3.58 10.26
CA ILE A 79 -10.57 -3.58 11.62
C ILE A 79 -11.32 -2.57 12.50
N ASP A 80 -11.57 -1.37 12.00
CA ASP A 80 -12.30 -0.33 12.74
C ASP A 80 -13.75 -0.77 13.05
N LYS A 81 -14.42 -1.42 12.09
CA LYS A 81 -15.77 -1.96 12.26
C LYS A 81 -15.83 -3.08 13.30
N GLU A 82 -14.84 -3.96 13.34
CA GLU A 82 -14.73 -5.00 14.38
C GLU A 82 -14.43 -4.40 15.76
N ALA A 83 -13.51 -3.44 15.83
CA ALA A 83 -13.18 -2.75 17.07
C ALA A 83 -14.41 -2.02 17.66
N ALA A 84 -15.22 -1.37 16.81
CA ALA A 84 -16.44 -0.71 17.22
C ALA A 84 -17.49 -1.69 17.78
N LYS A 85 -17.63 -2.89 17.20
CA LYS A 85 -18.53 -3.95 17.70
C LYS A 85 -18.11 -4.45 19.08
N LEU A 86 -16.81 -4.73 19.26
CA LEU A 86 -16.28 -5.19 20.55
C LEU A 86 -16.48 -4.14 21.66
N ARG A 87 -16.28 -2.87 21.33
CA ARG A 87 -16.46 -1.76 22.29
C ARG A 87 -17.92 -1.56 22.68
N LYS A 88 -18.87 -1.77 21.76
CA LYS A 88 -20.32 -1.79 22.07
C LYS A 88 -20.69 -2.95 23.01
N GLY A 89 -20.23 -4.17 22.70
CA GLY A 89 -20.53 -5.35 23.51
C GLY A 89 -20.01 -5.27 24.95
N MET A 90 -18.84 -4.65 25.17
CA MET A 90 -18.34 -4.37 26.54
C MET A 90 -19.19 -3.36 27.31
N HIS A 91 -19.79 -2.37 26.63
CA HIS A 91 -20.63 -1.37 27.29
C HIS A 91 -21.96 -1.99 27.75
N GLU A 92 -22.52 -2.89 26.94
CA GLU A 92 -23.75 -3.65 27.27
C GLU A 92 -23.54 -4.68 28.39
N SER A 93 -22.39 -5.36 28.43
CA SER A 93 -22.10 -6.31 29.52
C SER A 93 -21.94 -5.59 30.86
N LYS A 94 -21.27 -4.43 30.86
CA LYS A 94 -21.04 -3.62 32.06
C LYS A 94 -22.33 -3.02 32.63
N SER A 95 -23.19 -2.46 31.76
CA SER A 95 -24.50 -1.93 32.18
C SER A 95 -25.44 -3.00 32.75
N ARG A 96 -25.33 -4.24 32.27
CA ARG A 96 -26.17 -5.36 32.73
C ARG A 96 -25.74 -5.92 34.10
N THR A 97 -24.45 -5.83 34.42
CA THR A 97 -23.92 -6.21 35.73
C THR A 97 -24.13 -5.14 36.79
N GLU A 98 -24.03 -3.85 36.44
CA GLU A 98 -24.24 -2.73 37.37
C GLU A 98 -25.73 -2.55 37.73
N GLY A 99 -26.66 -2.76 36.78
CA GLY A 99 -28.10 -2.63 37.03
C GLY A 99 -28.77 -3.81 37.74
N ARG A 100 -28.05 -4.91 38.02
CA ARG A 100 -28.58 -6.10 38.72
C ARG A 100 -28.19 -6.16 40.21
N GLY A 101 -27.35 -5.23 40.66
CA GLY A 101 -26.83 -5.15 42.03
C GLY A 101 -27.46 -4.07 42.90
N SER A 102 -28.49 -3.37 42.40
CA SER A 102 -29.24 -2.30 43.10
C SER A 102 -30.69 -2.68 43.32
#